data_AF-A0A3R7A146-F1
#
_entry.id   AF-A0A3R7A146-F1
#
_cell.length_a   1.000
_cell.length_b   1.000
_cell.length_c   1.000
_cell.angle_alpha   90.00
_cell.angle_beta   90.00
_cell.angle_gamma   90.00
#
_symmetry.space_group_name_H-M   'P 1'
#
loop_
_entity.id
_entity.type
_entity.pdbx_description
1 polymer ?
#
loop_
_entity_poly.entity_id
_entity_poly.type
_entity_poly.pdbx_seq_one_letter_code
_entity_poly.pdbx_strand_id
1 'polypeptide(L)'
;STAFSALAKGLHGVKHAFGQASPYKEFMAKLLPEQLNDHVVIVGLPASLGDIIVPLRQFNARNTCGKAQAIVFIAPFAMSEHHYHSIGDSTAVYFVQGSPLSSFDLHRIHIDTASAIIILAGSGSKRKYIDENMVDADAITTVRYINEACSGSKPPNLIVELVKATNVKFMNAAGRARVLDLTYWAGRVYVSGMIDSLMSECYQKPNIIPAINLLMFGSPTDPEYVVVVVHVLGCRHGRGGSAQRLFQVRTPKSLHGKTFGECFRKVLALNLICIGCLHSSTDKTPPYVHTNPPADMIIYQTDYIYVIGKPCSDLPL
;
A
#
# COMPACT_ATOMS: atom_id res chain seq x y z
N SER A 1 30.48 -57.49 15.03
CA SER A 1 29.12 -57.07 15.41
C SER A 1 28.96 -55.54 15.52
N THR A 2 29.78 -54.74 14.85
CA THR A 2 29.81 -53.27 15.03
C THR A 2 29.26 -52.45 13.86
N ALA A 3 28.89 -53.09 12.74
CA ALA A 3 28.30 -52.39 11.58
C ALA A 3 26.77 -52.21 11.67
N PHE A 4 26.05 -53.10 12.36
CA PHE A 4 24.58 -53.03 12.47
C PHE A 4 24.07 -52.03 13.52
N SER A 5 24.92 -51.60 14.46
CA SER A 5 24.55 -50.60 15.49
C SER A 5 24.51 -49.17 14.95
N ALA A 6 25.31 -48.87 13.92
CA ALA A 6 25.37 -47.53 13.31
C ALA A 6 24.12 -47.21 12.46
N LEU A 7 23.54 -48.22 11.79
CA LEU A 7 22.34 -48.02 10.97
C LEU A 7 21.08 -47.77 11.82
N ALA A 8 21.00 -48.37 13.02
CA ALA A 8 19.86 -48.17 13.93
C ALA A 8 19.84 -46.77 14.55
N LYS A 9 21.01 -46.15 14.78
CA LYS A 9 21.10 -44.75 15.24
C LYS A 9 20.73 -43.74 14.14
N GLY A 10 20.90 -44.10 12.87
CA GLY A 10 20.43 -43.29 11.74
C GLY A 10 18.91 -43.21 11.64
N LEU A 11 18.18 -44.27 12.01
CA LEU A 11 16.71 -44.28 11.94
C LEU A 11 16.00 -43.61 13.14
N HIS A 12 16.68 -43.45 14.29
CA HIS A 12 16.11 -42.70 15.42
C HIS A 12 16.27 -41.17 15.27
N GLY A 13 17.26 -40.70 14.49
CA GLY A 13 17.41 -39.28 14.17
C GLY A 13 16.40 -38.76 13.14
N VAL A 14 15.86 -39.63 12.28
CA VAL A 14 14.92 -39.24 11.22
C VAL A 14 13.48 -39.09 11.73
N LYS A 15 13.13 -39.73 12.86
CA LYS A 15 11.79 -39.61 13.46
C LYS A 15 11.56 -38.31 14.22
N HIS A 16 12.61 -37.57 14.58
CA HIS A 16 12.49 -36.27 15.25
C HIS A 16 12.44 -35.06 14.30
N ALA A 17 12.61 -35.25 12.99
CA ALA A 17 12.51 -34.17 11.99
C ALA A 17 11.12 -34.03 11.36
N PHE A 18 10.20 -34.96 11.61
CA PHE A 18 8.88 -35.01 10.94
C PHE A 18 7.76 -34.26 11.67
N GLY A 19 8.09 -33.57 12.78
CA GLY A 19 7.13 -32.89 13.65
C GLY A 19 7.20 -31.37 13.66
N GLN A 20 8.18 -30.75 12.99
CA GLN A 20 8.21 -29.29 12.86
C GLN A 20 7.27 -28.93 11.70
N ALA A 21 6.14 -28.30 12.02
CA ALA A 21 5.27 -27.73 11.02
C ALA A 21 6.10 -26.80 10.13
N SER A 22 5.97 -26.91 8.81
CA SER A 22 6.69 -25.99 7.94
C SER A 22 6.30 -24.55 8.30
N PRO A 23 7.22 -23.58 8.34
CA PRO A 23 6.90 -22.19 8.70
C PRO A 23 5.72 -21.62 7.91
N TYR A 24 5.56 -22.09 6.67
CA TYR A 24 4.39 -21.83 5.83
C TYR A 24 3.06 -22.32 6.44
N LYS A 25 3.01 -23.56 6.95
CA LYS A 25 1.81 -24.11 7.60
C LYS A 25 1.49 -23.37 8.90
N GLU A 26 2.51 -22.97 9.67
CA GLU A 26 2.32 -22.16 10.87
C GLU A 26 1.75 -20.78 10.52
N PHE A 27 2.28 -20.13 9.48
CA PHE A 27 1.76 -18.87 8.97
C PHE A 27 0.31 -19.00 8.48
N MET A 28 0.00 -20.08 7.78
CA MET A 28 -1.36 -20.34 7.31
C MET A 28 -2.35 -20.64 8.43
N ALA A 29 -1.88 -21.23 9.53
CA ALA A 29 -2.67 -21.48 10.74
C ALA A 29 -2.80 -20.24 11.64
N LYS A 30 -2.05 -19.17 11.35
CA LYS A 30 -2.06 -17.92 12.13
C LYS A 30 -3.44 -17.27 12.06
N LEU A 31 -4.10 -17.19 13.20
CA LEU A 31 -5.41 -16.55 13.31
C LEU A 31 -5.28 -15.03 13.33
N LEU A 32 -6.34 -14.38 12.87
CA LEU A 32 -6.48 -12.93 12.99
C LEU A 32 -6.67 -12.56 14.48
N PRO A 33 -6.05 -11.47 14.96
CA PRO A 33 -6.33 -10.92 16.27
C PRO A 33 -7.81 -10.53 16.41
N GLU A 34 -8.40 -10.72 17.59
CA GLU A 34 -9.80 -10.34 17.87
C GLU A 34 -10.04 -8.82 17.82
N GLN A 35 -8.99 -8.02 18.01
CA GLN A 35 -9.03 -6.57 17.93
C GLN A 35 -8.08 -6.08 16.84
N LEU A 36 -8.61 -5.90 15.64
CA LEU A 36 -7.93 -5.28 14.52
C LEU A 36 -8.46 -3.85 14.36
N ASN A 37 -7.59 -2.87 14.57
CA ASN A 37 -7.85 -1.45 14.34
C ASN A 37 -6.67 -0.84 13.60
N ASP A 38 -6.95 0.16 12.76
CA ASP A 38 -5.94 0.89 11.98
C ASP A 38 -5.04 -0.03 11.12
N HIS A 39 -5.56 -1.17 10.66
CA HIS A 39 -4.83 -2.10 9.80
C HIS A 39 -5.00 -1.77 8.32
N VAL A 40 -4.18 -2.40 7.48
CA VAL A 40 -4.28 -2.33 6.01
C VAL A 40 -4.83 -3.64 5.49
N VAL A 41 -5.87 -3.57 4.66
CA VAL A 41 -6.43 -4.73 3.97
C VAL A 41 -6.00 -4.70 2.51
N ILE A 42 -5.47 -5.82 2.02
CA ILE A 42 -5.09 -6.00 0.61
C ILE A 42 -5.96 -7.11 0.03
N VAL A 43 -6.77 -6.75 -0.96
CA VAL A 43 -7.61 -7.69 -1.71
C VAL A 43 -6.82 -8.17 -2.92
N GLY A 44 -6.54 -9.48 -2.94
CA GLY A 44 -5.66 -10.13 -3.91
C GLY A 44 -4.32 -10.53 -3.32
N LEU A 45 -3.58 -11.34 -4.08
CA LEU A 45 -2.21 -11.78 -3.82
C LEU A 45 -1.30 -11.45 -5.03
N PRO A 46 -0.50 -10.36 -4.97
CA PRO A 46 0.48 -10.07 -6.02
C PRO A 46 1.58 -11.14 -6.06
N ALA A 47 2.34 -11.17 -7.16
CA ALA A 47 3.41 -12.15 -7.36
C ALA A 47 4.54 -12.05 -6.30
N SER A 48 4.89 -10.83 -5.91
CA SER A 48 5.84 -10.51 -4.83
C SER A 48 5.09 -9.71 -3.77
N LEU A 49 4.88 -10.30 -2.59
CA LEU A 49 4.23 -9.62 -1.46
C LEU A 49 5.18 -8.60 -0.81
N GLY A 50 6.48 -8.85 -0.86
CA GLY A 50 7.51 -7.97 -0.30
C GLY A 50 7.47 -6.56 -0.87
N ASP A 51 7.15 -6.42 -2.17
CA ASP A 51 7.12 -5.13 -2.86
C ASP A 51 6.07 -4.18 -2.28
N ILE A 52 4.99 -4.72 -1.71
CA ILE A 52 3.94 -3.95 -1.02
C ILE A 52 4.22 -3.86 0.48
N ILE A 53 4.69 -4.94 1.09
CA ILE A 53 4.90 -4.99 2.55
C ILE A 53 6.04 -4.08 2.99
N VAL A 54 7.16 -4.07 2.27
CA VAL A 54 8.37 -3.31 2.66
C VAL A 54 8.08 -1.80 2.74
N PRO A 55 7.48 -1.14 1.73
CA PRO A 55 7.14 0.28 1.81
C PRO A 55 6.14 0.60 2.95
N LEU A 56 5.13 -0.26 3.14
CA LEU A 56 4.14 -0.09 4.21
C LEU A 56 4.76 -0.20 5.61
N ARG A 57 5.70 -1.13 5.81
CA ARG A 57 6.43 -1.29 7.07
C ARG A 57 7.33 -0.09 7.36
N GLN A 58 8.04 0.38 6.33
CA GLN A 58 8.94 1.52 6.39
C GLN A 58 8.24 2.84 6.74
N PHE A 59 6.98 3.03 6.33
CA PHE A 59 6.17 4.18 6.71
C PHE A 59 5.81 4.15 8.22
N ASN A 60 5.46 2.97 8.74
CA ASN A 60 4.91 2.82 10.08
C ASN A 60 5.94 2.73 11.21
N ALA A 61 7.18 2.30 10.92
CA ALA A 61 8.24 2.14 11.91
C ALA A 61 8.59 3.44 12.68
N ARG A 62 8.11 4.60 12.23
CA ARG A 62 8.39 5.92 12.82
C ARG A 62 7.20 6.66 13.41
N ASN A 63 5.96 6.26 13.09
CA ASN A 63 4.75 6.99 13.49
C ASN A 63 4.08 6.45 14.76
N THR A 64 4.44 5.26 15.24
CA THR A 64 3.76 4.63 16.37
C THR A 64 4.74 3.98 17.34
N CYS A 65 4.45 4.11 18.63
CA CYS A 65 5.14 3.49 19.76
C CYS A 65 5.27 1.96 19.59
N GLY A 66 6.28 1.49 18.87
CA GLY A 66 6.77 0.11 18.85
C GLY A 66 5.84 -0.98 18.29
N LYS A 67 4.63 -0.66 17.81
CA LYS A 67 3.69 -1.67 17.25
C LYS A 67 3.62 -1.56 15.73
N ALA A 68 3.91 -2.68 15.06
CA ALA A 68 3.81 -2.79 13.61
C ALA A 68 2.34 -2.84 13.17
N GLN A 69 1.94 -2.00 12.19
CA GLN A 69 0.57 -1.97 11.65
C GLN A 69 0.17 -3.33 11.08
N ALA A 70 -0.99 -3.89 11.42
CA ALA A 70 -1.37 -5.18 10.85
C ALA A 70 -1.66 -5.06 9.34
N ILE A 71 -1.19 -6.03 8.56
CA ILE A 71 -1.46 -6.15 7.12
C ILE A 71 -2.22 -7.46 6.90
N VAL A 72 -3.42 -7.38 6.33
CA VAL A 72 -4.30 -8.53 6.10
C VAL A 72 -4.51 -8.70 4.60
N PHE A 73 -4.06 -9.84 4.06
CA PHE A 73 -4.34 -10.24 2.68
C PHE A 73 -5.61 -11.08 2.65
N ILE A 74 -6.54 -10.78 1.73
CA ILE A 74 -7.73 -11.59 1.47
C ILE A 74 -7.77 -12.01 0.00
N ALA A 75 -7.91 -13.32 -0.25
CA ALA A 75 -8.07 -13.86 -1.60
C ALA A 75 -8.90 -15.15 -1.59
N PRO A 76 -9.66 -15.43 -2.67
CA PRO A 76 -10.49 -16.63 -2.73
C PRO A 76 -9.67 -17.92 -2.95
N PHE A 77 -8.42 -17.79 -3.37
CA PHE A 77 -7.48 -18.89 -3.58
C PHE A 77 -6.45 -18.93 -2.46
N ALA A 78 -5.93 -20.12 -2.16
CA ALA A 78 -4.88 -20.29 -1.15
C ALA A 78 -3.57 -19.61 -1.58
N MET A 79 -2.86 -19.06 -0.61
CA MET A 79 -1.49 -18.58 -0.81
C MET A 79 -0.59 -19.75 -1.25
N SER A 80 0.45 -19.49 -2.04
CA SER A 80 1.45 -20.49 -2.40
C SER A 80 2.67 -20.36 -1.49
N GLU A 81 3.50 -21.41 -1.39
CA GLU A 81 4.78 -21.29 -0.68
C GLU A 81 5.68 -20.22 -1.30
N HIS A 82 5.63 -20.02 -2.63
CA HIS A 82 6.38 -18.96 -3.30
C HIS A 82 5.97 -17.56 -2.78
N HIS A 83 4.66 -17.32 -2.66
CA HIS A 83 4.16 -16.07 -2.07
C HIS A 83 4.68 -15.90 -0.63
N TYR A 84 4.65 -16.95 0.18
CA TYR A 84 5.16 -16.90 1.56
C TYR A 84 6.64 -16.52 1.62
N HIS A 85 7.49 -17.11 0.77
CA HIS A 85 8.91 -16.76 0.70
C HIS A 85 9.15 -15.30 0.27
N SER A 86 8.23 -14.71 -0.52
CA SER A 86 8.32 -13.30 -0.94
C SER A 86 7.99 -12.28 0.15
N ILE A 87 7.38 -12.69 1.27
CA ILE A 87 6.98 -11.79 2.37
C ILE A 87 8.23 -11.24 3.10
N GLY A 88 9.29 -12.04 3.22
CA GLY A 88 10.43 -11.73 4.07
C GLY A 88 10.04 -11.73 5.55
N ASP A 89 9.65 -10.57 6.08
CA ASP A 89 9.19 -10.40 7.47
C ASP A 89 7.67 -10.57 7.59
N SER A 90 7.24 -11.69 8.18
CA SER A 90 5.82 -12.02 8.40
C SER A 90 5.23 -11.44 9.70
N THR A 91 5.98 -10.59 10.41
CA THR A 91 5.52 -9.89 11.62
C THR A 91 4.28 -9.07 11.30
N ALA A 92 3.21 -9.26 12.07
CA ALA A 92 1.91 -8.59 11.87
C ALA A 92 1.33 -8.69 10.43
N VAL A 93 1.73 -9.70 9.65
CA VAL A 93 1.11 -10.05 8.37
C VAL A 93 0.18 -11.24 8.59
N TYR A 94 -1.01 -11.19 8.00
CA TYR A 94 -2.04 -12.22 8.08
C TYR A 94 -2.62 -12.49 6.71
N PHE A 95 -3.07 -13.72 6.49
CA PHE A 95 -3.75 -14.12 5.27
C PHE A 95 -5.08 -14.80 5.60
N VAL A 96 -6.12 -14.40 4.88
CA VAL A 96 -7.45 -14.98 4.96
C VAL A 96 -7.83 -15.52 3.59
N GLN A 97 -8.02 -16.83 3.52
CA GLN A 97 -8.66 -17.44 2.37
C GLN A 97 -10.17 -17.19 2.45
N GLY A 98 -10.69 -16.33 1.58
CA GLY A 98 -12.07 -15.84 1.61
C GLY A 98 -12.40 -14.95 0.42
N SER A 99 -13.67 -14.62 0.25
CA SER A 99 -14.12 -13.75 -0.83
C SER A 99 -14.32 -12.32 -0.31
N PRO A 100 -13.78 -11.29 -0.98
CA PRO A 100 -14.07 -9.90 -0.61
C PRO A 100 -15.52 -9.49 -0.93
N LEU A 101 -16.28 -10.35 -1.62
CA LEU A 101 -17.71 -10.20 -1.90
C LEU A 101 -18.61 -10.93 -0.87
N SER A 102 -18.02 -11.47 0.19
CA SER A 102 -18.73 -12.16 1.27
C SER A 102 -18.80 -11.26 2.51
N SER A 103 -20.00 -10.96 2.98
CA SER A 103 -20.20 -10.16 4.21
C SER A 103 -19.56 -10.81 5.43
N PHE A 104 -19.56 -12.16 5.49
CA PHE A 104 -18.91 -12.92 6.56
C PHE A 104 -17.40 -12.67 6.59
N ASP A 105 -16.74 -12.72 5.43
CA ASP A 105 -15.29 -12.52 5.34
C ASP A 105 -14.92 -11.05 5.59
N LEU A 106 -15.73 -10.10 5.13
CA LEU A 106 -15.55 -8.67 5.41
C LEU A 106 -15.64 -8.34 6.91
N HIS A 107 -16.62 -8.94 7.61
CA HIS A 107 -16.73 -8.80 9.06
C HIS A 107 -15.54 -9.47 9.78
N ARG A 108 -15.11 -10.64 9.31
CA ARG A 108 -13.97 -11.38 9.87
C ARG A 108 -12.66 -10.59 9.80
N ILE A 109 -12.45 -9.78 8.77
CA ILE A 109 -11.25 -8.95 8.60
C ILE A 109 -11.40 -7.54 9.20
N HIS A 110 -12.52 -7.24 9.88
CA HIS A 110 -12.82 -5.91 10.42
C HIS A 110 -12.63 -4.79 9.38
N ILE A 111 -13.31 -4.92 8.24
CA ILE A 111 -13.13 -3.98 7.11
C ILE A 111 -13.51 -2.53 7.47
N ASP A 112 -14.37 -2.35 8.46
CA ASP A 112 -14.89 -1.09 8.97
C ASP A 112 -13.87 -0.29 9.79
N THR A 113 -12.93 -0.96 10.46
CA THR A 113 -11.87 -0.33 11.26
C THR A 113 -10.54 -0.22 10.49
N ALA A 114 -10.50 -0.68 9.25
CA ALA A 114 -9.32 -0.61 8.40
C ALA A 114 -8.96 0.84 8.07
N SER A 115 -7.66 1.17 8.19
CA SER A 115 -7.12 2.48 7.83
C SER A 115 -7.07 2.71 6.31
N ALA A 116 -6.86 1.63 5.55
CA ALA A 116 -6.75 1.63 4.10
C ALA A 116 -7.06 0.24 3.54
N ILE A 117 -7.67 0.22 2.36
CA ILE A 117 -8.03 -0.99 1.63
C ILE A 117 -7.47 -0.86 0.21
N ILE A 118 -6.61 -1.78 -0.18
CA ILE A 118 -5.98 -1.82 -1.50
C ILE A 118 -6.59 -2.99 -2.29
N ILE A 119 -7.16 -2.72 -3.46
CA ILE A 119 -7.75 -3.72 -4.35
C ILE A 119 -6.86 -3.86 -5.57
N LEU A 120 -6.25 -5.03 -5.74
CA LEU A 120 -5.34 -5.32 -6.83
C LEU A 120 -6.11 -6.03 -7.95
N ALA A 121 -6.17 -5.42 -9.14
CA ALA A 121 -6.78 -6.06 -10.30
C ALA A 121 -5.89 -7.20 -10.81
N GLY A 122 -6.51 -8.24 -11.36
CA GLY A 122 -5.81 -9.30 -12.11
C GLY A 122 -4.95 -10.27 -11.28
N SER A 123 -4.75 -10.02 -9.99
CA SER A 123 -3.87 -10.81 -9.13
C SER A 123 -4.30 -12.28 -8.93
N GLY A 124 -5.56 -12.64 -9.22
CA GLY A 124 -6.09 -13.99 -9.03
C GLY A 124 -6.48 -14.78 -10.28
N SER A 125 -6.44 -14.16 -11.47
CA SER A 125 -7.16 -14.71 -12.61
C SER A 125 -6.30 -14.72 -13.87
N LYS A 126 -5.76 -15.89 -14.23
CA LYS A 126 -5.40 -16.22 -15.63
C LYS A 126 -6.66 -16.38 -16.52
N ARG A 127 -7.76 -15.72 -16.16
CA ARG A 127 -9.02 -15.81 -16.90
C ARG A 127 -8.84 -15.04 -18.20
N LYS A 128 -8.94 -15.75 -19.33
CA LYS A 128 -9.13 -15.10 -20.62
C LYS A 128 -10.58 -14.64 -20.68
N TYR A 129 -10.78 -13.33 -20.61
CA TYR A 129 -12.08 -12.74 -20.84
C TYR A 129 -12.39 -12.75 -22.33
N ILE A 130 -13.64 -13.04 -22.68
CA ILE A 130 -14.14 -12.95 -24.07
C ILE A 130 -14.20 -11.47 -24.48
N ASP A 131 -14.70 -10.63 -23.57
CA ASP A 131 -14.64 -9.18 -23.68
C ASP A 131 -13.54 -8.64 -22.76
N GLU A 132 -12.51 -8.05 -23.34
CA GLU A 132 -11.41 -7.44 -22.60
C GLU A 132 -11.86 -6.31 -21.67
N ASN A 133 -13.02 -5.68 -21.89
CA ASN A 133 -13.55 -4.66 -20.99
C ASN A 133 -13.99 -5.23 -19.64
N MET A 134 -14.21 -6.55 -19.57
CA MET A 134 -14.60 -7.25 -18.33
C MET A 134 -13.40 -7.55 -17.40
N VAL A 135 -12.17 -7.22 -17.79
CA VAL A 135 -10.97 -7.51 -17.01
C VAL A 135 -11.00 -6.91 -15.59
N ASP A 136 -11.65 -5.75 -15.43
CA ASP A 136 -11.75 -5.01 -14.16
C ASP A 136 -13.06 -5.26 -13.40
N ALA A 137 -13.93 -6.15 -13.89
CA ALA A 137 -15.27 -6.36 -13.32
C ALA A 137 -15.21 -6.80 -11.84
N ASP A 138 -14.29 -7.70 -11.50
CA ASP A 138 -14.09 -8.20 -10.14
C ASP A 138 -13.65 -7.07 -9.18
N ALA A 139 -12.73 -6.20 -9.63
CA ALA A 139 -12.24 -5.07 -8.85
C ALA A 139 -13.35 -4.03 -8.61
N ILE A 140 -14.05 -3.62 -9.67
CA ILE A 140 -15.16 -2.65 -9.59
C ILE A 140 -16.30 -3.17 -8.70
N THR A 141 -16.65 -4.45 -8.83
CA THR A 141 -17.69 -5.07 -8.01
C THR A 141 -17.29 -5.09 -6.53
N THR A 142 -16.03 -5.43 -6.25
CA THR A 142 -15.48 -5.42 -4.88
C THR A 142 -15.57 -4.04 -4.24
N VAL A 143 -15.21 -2.99 -4.99
CA VAL A 143 -15.32 -1.60 -4.51
C VAL A 143 -16.74 -1.25 -4.13
N ARG A 144 -17.71 -1.56 -4.99
CA ARG A 144 -19.12 -1.26 -4.76
C ARG A 144 -19.63 -1.97 -3.52
N TYR A 145 -19.29 -3.25 -3.39
CA TYR A 145 -19.70 -4.07 -2.27
C TYR A 145 -19.10 -3.58 -0.94
N ILE A 146 -17.81 -3.24 -0.90
CA ILE A 146 -17.17 -2.70 0.31
C ILE A 146 -17.74 -1.34 0.69
N ASN A 147 -17.97 -0.45 -0.29
CA ASN A 147 -18.60 0.84 -0.01
C ASN A 147 -20.02 0.67 0.55
N GLU A 148 -20.80 -0.26 -0.01
CA GLU A 148 -22.13 -0.58 0.51
C GLU A 148 -22.07 -1.13 1.94
N ALA A 149 -21.18 -2.11 2.18
CA ALA A 149 -20.97 -2.70 3.51
C ALA A 149 -20.53 -1.67 4.56
N CYS A 150 -19.73 -0.67 4.18
CA CYS A 150 -19.26 0.40 5.06
C CYS A 150 -20.17 1.64 5.08
N SER A 151 -21.36 1.60 4.47
CA SER A 151 -22.24 2.80 4.35
C SER A 151 -22.70 3.35 5.72
N GLY A 152 -22.70 2.52 6.76
CA GLY A 152 -23.07 2.91 8.13
C GLY A 152 -21.93 3.55 8.93
N SER A 153 -20.71 3.57 8.42
CA SER A 153 -19.52 4.08 9.12
C SER A 153 -18.80 5.16 8.28
N LYS A 154 -17.58 5.52 8.67
CA LYS A 154 -16.75 6.44 7.89
C LYS A 154 -16.44 5.80 6.52
N PRO A 155 -16.54 6.54 5.39
CA PRO A 155 -16.20 6.00 4.09
C PRO A 155 -14.74 5.49 4.10
N PRO A 156 -14.51 4.22 3.69
CA PRO A 156 -13.18 3.62 3.77
C PRO A 156 -12.21 4.29 2.80
N ASN A 157 -10.93 4.28 3.16
CA ASN A 157 -9.87 4.74 2.27
C ASN A 157 -9.50 3.62 1.27
N LEU A 158 -10.22 3.60 0.15
CA LEU A 158 -10.04 2.60 -0.92
C LEU A 158 -9.05 3.10 -1.98
N ILE A 159 -8.07 2.26 -2.30
CA ILE A 159 -7.14 2.41 -3.43
C ILE A 159 -7.33 1.21 -4.34
N VAL A 160 -7.49 1.45 -5.64
CA VAL A 160 -7.90 0.40 -6.60
C VAL A 160 -7.01 0.43 -7.81
N GLU A 161 -6.44 -0.71 -8.16
CA GLU A 161 -5.80 -0.92 -9.45
C GLU A 161 -6.85 -1.30 -10.50
N LEU A 162 -6.75 -0.71 -11.68
CA LEU A 162 -7.51 -1.07 -12.88
C LEU A 162 -6.56 -1.29 -14.06
N VAL A 163 -6.90 -2.24 -14.91
CA VAL A 163 -6.15 -2.51 -16.15
C VAL A 163 -6.54 -1.50 -17.23
N LYS A 164 -7.84 -1.20 -17.39
CA LYS A 164 -8.32 -0.29 -18.44
C LYS A 164 -8.72 1.09 -17.91
N ALA A 165 -8.11 2.15 -18.44
CA ALA A 165 -8.48 3.53 -18.13
C ALA A 165 -9.96 3.85 -18.43
N THR A 166 -10.53 3.24 -19.46
CA THR A 166 -11.95 3.43 -19.84
C THR A 166 -12.93 2.89 -18.79
N ASN A 167 -12.47 2.01 -17.90
CA ASN A 167 -13.29 1.39 -16.85
C ASN A 167 -13.40 2.25 -15.59
N VAL A 168 -12.57 3.30 -15.45
CA VAL A 168 -12.64 4.26 -14.32
C VAL A 168 -14.05 4.84 -14.15
N LYS A 169 -14.79 5.02 -15.25
CA LYS A 169 -16.17 5.53 -15.23
C LYS A 169 -17.15 4.69 -14.41
N PHE A 170 -16.88 3.40 -14.26
CA PHE A 170 -17.75 2.46 -13.54
C PHE A 170 -17.54 2.48 -12.02
N MET A 171 -16.49 3.17 -11.54
CA MET A 171 -16.20 3.36 -10.12
C MET A 171 -17.22 4.25 -9.40
N ASN A 172 -18.03 5.00 -10.13
CA ASN A 172 -19.00 5.92 -9.55
C ASN A 172 -20.34 5.24 -9.26
N ALA A 173 -20.76 5.29 -8.00
CA ALA A 173 -22.03 4.72 -7.53
C ALA A 173 -23.24 5.66 -7.72
N ALA A 174 -23.02 6.96 -7.98
CA ALA A 174 -24.10 7.92 -8.19
C ALA A 174 -24.12 8.37 -9.64
N GLY A 175 -25.22 8.13 -10.36
CA GLY A 175 -25.48 8.54 -11.74
C GLY A 175 -25.48 10.05 -12.02
N ARG A 176 -24.66 10.84 -11.35
CA ARG A 176 -24.36 12.23 -11.69
C ARG A 176 -23.26 12.22 -12.75
N ALA A 177 -23.66 12.47 -14.00
CA ALA A 177 -22.85 12.38 -15.21
C ALA A 177 -21.64 13.34 -15.32
N ARG A 178 -21.19 13.98 -14.23
CA ARG A 178 -19.98 14.82 -14.18
C ARG A 178 -18.88 14.27 -13.25
N VAL A 179 -19.05 13.06 -12.73
CA VAL A 179 -18.21 12.48 -11.66
C VAL A 179 -17.09 11.56 -12.22
N LEU A 180 -16.98 11.36 -13.54
CA LEU A 180 -16.00 10.44 -14.18
C LEU A 180 -14.53 10.70 -13.78
N ASP A 181 -14.24 11.94 -13.42
CA ASP A 181 -12.92 12.45 -13.10
C ASP A 181 -12.53 12.21 -11.62
N LEU A 182 -13.50 12.10 -10.72
CA LEU A 182 -13.34 12.54 -9.34
C LEU A 182 -12.52 11.59 -8.45
N THR A 183 -12.72 10.28 -8.59
CA THR A 183 -11.95 9.27 -7.84
C THR A 183 -10.51 9.15 -8.37
N TYR A 184 -10.33 9.46 -9.66
CA TYR A 184 -9.02 9.52 -10.31
C TYR A 184 -8.22 10.74 -9.82
N TRP A 185 -8.81 11.95 -9.80
CA TRP A 185 -8.15 13.15 -9.26
C TRP A 185 -7.89 13.10 -7.76
N ALA A 186 -8.67 12.32 -7.02
CA ALA A 186 -8.43 12.05 -5.59
C ALA A 186 -7.24 11.11 -5.34
N GLY A 187 -6.61 10.56 -6.40
CA GLY A 187 -5.47 9.64 -6.29
C GLY A 187 -5.84 8.25 -5.75
N ARG A 188 -7.11 7.84 -5.89
CA ARG A 188 -7.63 6.56 -5.35
C ARG A 188 -7.74 5.45 -6.39
N VAL A 189 -7.53 5.76 -7.66
CA VAL A 189 -7.51 4.79 -8.76
C VAL A 189 -6.17 4.85 -9.44
N TYR A 190 -5.55 3.69 -9.56
CA TYR A 190 -4.30 3.49 -10.28
C TYR A 190 -4.60 2.68 -11.54
N VAL A 191 -4.12 3.13 -12.70
CA VAL A 191 -4.32 2.42 -13.98
C VAL A 191 -2.98 1.85 -14.44
N SER A 192 -2.92 0.55 -14.72
CA SER A 192 -1.64 -0.12 -15.04
C SER A 192 -0.92 0.50 -16.26
N GLY A 193 -1.66 1.02 -17.24
CA GLY A 193 -1.10 1.73 -18.41
C GLY A 193 -0.35 3.04 -18.07
N MET A 194 -0.43 3.56 -16.85
CA MET A 194 0.37 4.71 -16.42
C MET A 194 1.87 4.37 -16.34
N ILE A 195 2.24 3.11 -16.04
CA ILE A 195 3.65 2.68 -16.06
C ILE A 195 4.20 2.75 -17.48
N ASP A 196 3.43 2.37 -18.50
CA ASP A 196 3.91 2.41 -19.89
C ASP A 196 4.26 3.85 -20.32
N SER A 197 3.42 4.80 -19.89
CA SER A 197 3.68 6.23 -20.10
C SER A 197 4.92 6.69 -19.33
N LEU A 198 5.08 6.26 -18.07
CA LEU A 198 6.27 6.55 -17.28
C LEU A 198 7.55 5.98 -17.92
N MET A 199 7.50 4.76 -18.47
CA MET A 199 8.63 4.12 -19.14
C MET A 199 9.08 4.93 -20.36
N SER A 200 8.14 5.50 -21.10
CA SER A 200 8.46 6.39 -22.24
C SER A 200 9.21 7.65 -21.80
N GLU A 201 8.84 8.24 -20.66
CA GLU A 201 9.55 9.39 -20.08
C GLU A 201 10.93 9.00 -19.54
N CYS A 202 11.04 7.81 -18.94
CA CYS A 202 12.30 7.29 -18.41
C CYS A 202 13.33 7.02 -19.51
N TYR A 203 12.88 6.65 -20.71
CA TYR A 203 13.74 6.55 -21.88
C TYR A 203 14.39 7.90 -22.23
N GLN A 204 13.63 8.99 -22.15
CA GLN A 204 14.13 10.33 -22.46
C GLN A 204 14.99 10.90 -21.33
N LYS A 205 14.67 10.55 -20.07
CA LYS A 205 15.27 11.13 -18.87
C LYS A 205 15.68 9.99 -17.91
N PRO A 206 16.94 9.51 -17.99
CA PRO A 206 17.37 8.30 -17.27
C PRO A 206 17.34 8.43 -15.74
N ASN A 207 17.37 9.66 -15.22
CA ASN A 207 17.38 9.91 -13.77
C ASN A 207 15.98 9.86 -13.12
N ILE A 208 14.89 9.67 -13.90
CA ILE A 208 13.54 9.56 -13.35
C ILE A 208 13.39 8.30 -12.49
N ILE A 209 13.85 7.13 -12.98
CA ILE A 209 13.71 5.86 -12.25
C ILE A 209 14.43 5.92 -10.89
N PRO A 210 15.71 6.35 -10.79
CA PRO A 210 16.35 6.56 -9.50
C PRO A 210 15.58 7.53 -8.60
N ALA A 211 15.08 8.65 -9.13
CA ALA A 211 14.33 9.62 -8.33
C ALA A 211 13.03 9.04 -7.77
N ILE A 212 12.25 8.30 -8.58
CA ILE A 212 11.02 7.64 -8.12
C ILE A 212 11.33 6.58 -7.08
N ASN A 213 12.34 5.75 -7.31
CA ASN A 213 12.76 4.74 -6.33
C ASN A 213 13.18 5.38 -4.99
N LEU A 214 13.93 6.50 -5.05
CA LEU A 214 14.29 7.25 -3.86
C LEU A 214 13.08 7.85 -3.12
N LEU A 215 12.06 8.32 -3.86
CA LEU A 215 10.84 8.85 -3.27
C LEU A 215 9.96 7.75 -2.65
N MET A 216 9.90 6.58 -3.28
CA MET A 216 9.07 5.44 -2.84
C MET A 216 9.70 4.67 -1.67
N PHE A 217 10.97 4.33 -1.79
CA PHE A 217 11.65 3.44 -0.85
C PHE A 217 12.63 4.19 0.09
N GLY A 218 13.00 5.45 -0.23
CA GLY A 218 14.00 6.22 0.52
C GLY A 218 15.43 6.09 -0.01
N SER A 219 16.44 6.39 0.81
CA SER A 219 17.85 6.34 0.38
C SER A 219 18.44 4.92 0.52
N PRO A 220 19.31 4.46 -0.41
CA PRO A 220 20.03 3.19 -0.31
C PRO A 220 20.97 3.05 0.88
N THR A 221 21.18 4.12 1.64
CA THR A 221 21.96 4.14 2.88
C THR A 221 21.19 3.65 4.11
N ASP A 222 19.89 3.36 3.98
CA ASP A 222 19.11 2.70 5.02
C ASP A 222 19.38 1.17 5.01
N PRO A 223 19.63 0.53 6.17
CA PRO A 223 19.81 -0.92 6.26
C PRO A 223 18.59 -1.73 5.79
N GLU A 224 17.40 -1.12 5.73
CA GLU A 224 16.17 -1.73 5.19
C GLU A 224 16.06 -1.65 3.66
N TYR A 225 16.77 -0.72 3.01
CA TYR A 225 16.84 -0.61 1.54
C TYR A 225 17.69 -1.73 0.92
N VAL A 226 18.60 -2.29 1.73
CA VAL A 226 19.54 -3.35 1.34
C VAL A 226 18.79 -4.63 0.96
N VAL A 227 17.62 -4.92 1.52
CA VAL A 227 16.90 -6.18 1.22
C VAL A 227 16.30 -6.19 -0.19
N VAL A 228 15.80 -5.06 -0.70
CA VAL A 228 15.22 -4.97 -2.05
C VAL A 228 16.30 -4.85 -3.13
N VAL A 229 17.38 -4.11 -2.86
CA VAL A 229 18.41 -3.83 -3.86
C VAL A 229 19.47 -4.94 -3.96
N VAL A 230 19.70 -5.72 -2.90
CA VAL A 230 20.69 -6.82 -2.94
C VAL A 230 20.30 -7.92 -3.93
N HIS A 231 19.01 -8.11 -4.23
CA HIS A 231 18.61 -9.10 -5.22
C HIS A 231 18.73 -8.65 -6.68
N VAL A 232 18.85 -7.34 -6.97
CA VAL A 232 18.78 -6.84 -8.36
C VAL A 232 20.02 -6.04 -8.81
N LEU A 233 20.73 -5.31 -7.93
CA LEU A 233 21.71 -4.31 -8.39
C LEU A 233 23.08 -4.27 -7.67
N GLY A 234 23.34 -5.10 -6.66
CA GLY A 234 24.72 -5.38 -6.22
C GLY A 234 25.57 -4.19 -5.74
N CYS A 235 25.00 -3.06 -5.31
CA CYS A 235 25.78 -1.92 -4.82
C CYS A 235 25.87 -1.90 -3.28
N ARG A 236 27.10 -1.86 -2.75
CA ARG A 236 27.41 -1.72 -1.32
C ARG A 236 27.91 -0.30 -0.97
N HIS A 237 27.59 0.10 0.27
CA HIS A 237 28.16 1.16 1.12
C HIS A 237 27.59 2.58 1.01
N GLY A 238 27.13 3.10 2.17
CA GLY A 238 27.00 4.52 2.44
C GLY A 238 26.48 4.80 3.87
N ARG A 239 27.11 5.76 4.56
CA ARG A 239 26.87 6.17 5.95
C ARG A 239 25.43 6.63 6.20
N GLY A 240 24.94 6.35 7.42
CA GLY A 240 23.59 6.68 7.89
C GLY A 240 23.23 8.15 7.71
N GLY A 241 22.29 8.40 6.80
CA GLY A 241 21.64 9.69 6.59
C GLY A 241 20.16 9.57 6.91
N SER A 242 19.54 10.65 7.38
CA SER A 242 18.10 10.68 7.67
C SER A 242 17.31 10.44 6.39
N ALA A 243 16.53 9.36 6.33
CA ALA A 243 15.72 8.99 5.18
C ALA A 243 14.73 10.11 4.82
N GLN A 244 14.96 10.80 3.70
CA GLN A 244 13.99 11.71 3.11
C GLN A 244 13.03 10.89 2.25
N ARG A 245 11.72 11.05 2.47
CA ARG A 245 10.68 10.33 1.75
C ARG A 245 9.50 11.24 1.48
N LEU A 246 8.65 10.86 0.53
CA LEU A 246 7.36 11.49 0.32
C LEU A 246 6.36 11.03 1.39
N PHE A 247 5.75 11.96 2.11
CA PHE A 247 4.69 11.67 3.06
C PHE A 247 3.63 12.77 3.06
N GLN A 248 2.48 12.44 3.64
CA GLN A 248 1.34 13.33 3.75
C GLN A 248 1.16 13.75 5.21
N VAL A 249 0.93 15.04 5.45
CA VAL A 249 0.68 15.60 6.79
C VAL A 249 -0.59 16.43 6.77
N ARG A 250 -1.33 16.41 7.88
CA ARG A 250 -2.48 17.29 8.07
C ARG A 250 -2.01 18.74 8.22
N THR A 251 -2.71 19.69 7.59
CA THR A 251 -2.35 21.11 7.70
C THR A 251 -2.36 21.60 9.16
N PRO A 252 -1.22 22.08 9.69
CA PRO A 252 -1.13 22.66 11.04
C PRO A 252 -2.03 23.88 11.21
N LYS A 253 -2.48 24.11 12.45
CA LYS A 253 -3.34 25.26 12.80
C LYS A 253 -2.72 26.61 12.42
N SER A 254 -1.39 26.72 12.46
CA SER A 254 -0.66 27.94 12.11
C SER A 254 -0.64 28.27 10.60
N LEU A 255 -1.15 27.37 9.76
CA LEU A 255 -1.23 27.47 8.30
C LEU A 255 -2.67 27.55 7.77
N HIS A 256 -3.69 27.49 8.63
CA HIS A 256 -5.09 27.60 8.20
C HIS A 256 -5.38 28.99 7.63
N GLY A 257 -5.93 29.05 6.42
CA GLY A 257 -6.28 30.31 5.75
C GLY A 257 -5.08 31.10 5.20
N LYS A 258 -3.88 30.54 5.23
CA LYS A 258 -2.68 31.16 4.64
C LYS A 258 -2.48 30.78 3.20
N THR A 259 -1.69 31.59 2.52
CA THR A 259 -1.28 31.32 1.14
C THR A 259 -0.30 30.15 1.07
N PHE A 260 -0.33 29.43 -0.04
CA PHE A 260 0.57 28.30 -0.28
C PHE A 260 2.03 28.76 -0.28
N GLY A 261 2.32 29.97 -0.78
CA GLY A 261 3.67 30.54 -0.73
C GLY A 261 4.20 30.74 0.70
N GLU A 262 3.34 31.13 1.65
CA GLU A 262 3.71 31.22 3.06
C GLU A 262 3.93 29.84 3.69
N CYS A 263 3.07 28.88 3.37
CA CYS A 263 3.23 27.50 3.79
C CYS A 263 4.55 26.93 3.28
N PHE A 264 4.84 27.09 1.99
CA PHE A 264 6.07 26.62 1.37
C PHE A 264 7.31 27.18 2.08
N ARG A 265 7.35 28.50 2.37
CA ARG A 265 8.46 29.12 3.11
C ARG A 265 8.64 28.55 4.52
N LYS A 266 7.53 28.34 5.25
CA LYS A 266 7.56 27.78 6.61
C LYS A 266 8.00 26.31 6.64
N VAL A 267 7.49 25.51 5.70
CA VAL A 267 7.85 24.09 5.58
C VAL A 267 9.32 23.96 5.13
N LEU A 268 9.78 24.85 4.24
CA LEU A 268 11.19 24.91 3.83
C LEU A 268 12.13 25.25 4.99
N ALA A 269 11.71 26.12 5.92
CA ALA A 269 12.48 26.42 7.13
C ALA A 269 12.69 25.19 8.04
N LEU A 270 11.84 24.16 7.89
CA LEU A 270 11.98 22.87 8.58
C LEU A 270 12.80 21.83 7.79
N ASN A 271 13.45 22.23 6.69
CA ASN A 271 14.13 21.34 5.73
C ASN A 271 13.18 20.31 5.09
N LEU A 272 11.93 20.70 4.85
CA LEU A 272 10.94 19.90 4.15
C LEU A 272 10.54 20.61 2.86
N ILE A 273 10.27 19.86 1.79
CA ILE A 273 9.84 20.42 0.50
C ILE A 273 8.37 20.07 0.30
N CYS A 274 7.52 21.09 0.24
CA CYS A 274 6.11 20.93 -0.06
C CYS A 274 5.91 20.83 -1.59
N ILE A 275 5.37 19.71 -2.08
CA ILE A 275 5.18 19.46 -3.52
C ILE A 275 3.74 19.66 -4.01
N GLY A 276 2.79 19.70 -3.08
CA GLY A 276 1.38 19.83 -3.42
C GLY A 276 0.48 19.68 -2.21
N CYS A 277 -0.82 19.73 -2.46
CA CYS A 277 -1.85 19.56 -1.45
C CYS A 277 -2.96 18.64 -1.96
N LEU A 278 -3.56 17.90 -1.03
CA LEU A 278 -4.82 17.20 -1.25
C LEU A 278 -5.91 18.06 -0.64
N HIS A 279 -6.78 18.57 -1.50
CA HIS A 279 -7.99 19.25 -1.06
C HIS A 279 -9.00 18.23 -0.58
N SER A 280 -9.61 18.52 0.57
CA SER A 280 -10.70 17.67 1.07
C SER A 280 -11.97 17.88 0.26
N SER A 281 -12.87 16.89 0.30
CA SER A 281 -14.18 17.02 -0.33
C SER A 281 -14.96 18.15 0.32
N THR A 282 -15.49 19.06 -0.48
CA THR A 282 -16.53 20.02 -0.08
C THR A 282 -17.87 19.60 -0.71
N ASP A 283 -18.98 20.22 -0.28
CA ASP A 283 -20.30 19.97 -0.89
C ASP A 283 -20.34 20.23 -2.41
N LYS A 284 -19.41 21.05 -2.91
CA LYS A 284 -19.33 21.46 -4.32
C LYS A 284 -18.23 20.74 -5.09
N THR A 285 -17.15 20.35 -4.41
CA THR A 285 -15.98 19.75 -5.06
C THR A 285 -15.56 18.45 -4.39
N PRO A 286 -15.26 17.40 -5.17
CA PRO A 286 -14.59 16.19 -4.67
C PRO A 286 -13.24 16.50 -4.00
N PRO A 287 -12.65 15.53 -3.29
CA PRO A 287 -11.24 15.63 -2.97
C PRO A 287 -10.41 15.51 -4.24
N TYR A 288 -9.36 16.32 -4.37
CA TYR A 288 -8.44 16.24 -5.50
C TYR A 288 -7.02 16.64 -5.09
N VAL A 289 -6.03 16.05 -5.76
CA VAL A 289 -4.62 16.39 -5.57
C VAL A 289 -4.27 17.56 -6.49
N HIS A 290 -3.76 18.63 -5.91
CA HIS A 290 -3.20 19.77 -6.62
C HIS A 290 -1.68 19.72 -6.50
N THR A 291 -1.01 19.34 -7.58
CA THR A 291 0.45 19.33 -7.66
C THR A 291 0.96 20.72 -8.02
N ASN A 292 2.01 21.19 -7.33
CA ASN A 292 2.60 22.52 -7.53
C ASN A 292 1.55 23.67 -7.61
N PRO A 293 0.71 23.86 -6.57
CA PRO A 293 -0.29 24.91 -6.57
C PRO A 293 0.35 26.31 -6.60
N PRO A 294 -0.35 27.33 -7.14
CA PRO A 294 0.18 28.67 -7.24
C PRO A 294 0.33 29.31 -5.85
N ALA A 295 1.27 30.26 -5.73
CA ALA A 295 1.69 30.80 -4.44
C ALA A 295 0.59 31.56 -3.68
N ASP A 296 -0.43 32.06 -4.38
CA ASP A 296 -1.60 32.77 -3.88
C ASP A 296 -2.73 31.84 -3.40
N MET A 297 -2.66 30.55 -3.72
CA MET A 297 -3.69 29.58 -3.35
C MET A 297 -3.84 29.49 -1.81
N ILE A 298 -5.07 29.49 -1.32
CA ILE A 298 -5.35 29.41 0.13
C ILE A 298 -5.44 27.95 0.56
N ILE A 299 -4.77 27.60 1.66
CA ILE A 299 -4.84 26.28 2.28
C ILE A 299 -5.94 26.26 3.35
N TYR A 300 -6.78 25.23 3.31
CA TYR A 300 -7.87 25.04 4.26
C TYR A 300 -7.51 24.08 5.40
N GLN A 301 -8.28 24.12 6.48
CA GLN A 301 -8.09 23.28 7.67
C GLN A 301 -8.25 21.78 7.41
N THR A 302 -9.04 21.42 6.40
CA THR A 302 -9.33 20.03 6.02
C THR A 302 -8.33 19.49 5.02
N ASP A 303 -7.44 20.33 4.48
CA ASP A 303 -6.47 19.94 3.47
C ASP A 303 -5.29 19.18 4.09
N TYR A 304 -4.71 18.32 3.27
CA TYR A 304 -3.47 17.63 3.57
C TYR A 304 -2.36 18.13 2.65
N ILE A 305 -1.14 18.14 3.14
CA ILE A 305 0.02 18.65 2.41
C ILE A 305 0.94 17.47 2.10
N TYR A 306 1.42 17.40 0.85
CA TYR A 306 2.43 16.45 0.42
C TYR A 306 3.81 17.08 0.60
N VAL A 307 4.65 16.43 1.41
CA VAL A 307 5.99 16.91 1.75
C VAL A 307 7.03 15.84 1.50
N ILE A 308 8.21 16.27 1.05
CA ILE A 308 9.41 15.45 0.93
C ILE A 308 10.35 15.84 2.05
N GLY A 309 10.78 14.86 2.84
CA GLY A 309 11.80 15.04 3.86
C GLY A 309 11.72 13.98 4.94
N LYS A 310 12.18 14.31 6.15
CA LYS A 310 12.14 13.35 7.27
C LYS A 310 10.67 13.16 7.71
N PRO A 311 10.12 11.94 7.67
CA PRO A 311 8.73 11.69 8.06
C PRO A 311 8.45 12.18 9.48
N CYS A 312 7.39 12.96 9.65
CA CYS A 312 6.85 13.38 10.94
C CYS A 312 5.32 13.23 10.93
N SER A 313 4.74 12.87 12.08
CA SER A 313 3.28 12.76 12.22
C SER A 313 2.61 14.13 12.16
N ASP A 314 3.26 15.14 12.73
CA ASP A 314 2.83 16.53 12.74
C ASP A 314 4.00 17.44 12.34
N LEU A 315 3.70 18.51 11.62
CA LEU A 315 4.67 19.56 11.30
C LEU A 315 4.86 20.47 12.53
N PRO A 316 6.08 20.59 13.08
CA PRO A 316 6.35 21.46 14.23
C PRO A 316 6.38 22.94 13.80
N LEU A 317 5.20 23.52 13.58
CA LEU A 317 4.96 24.88 13.07
C LEU A 317 4.07 25.73 13.98
#